data_AF-A0A841D334-F1
#
_entry.id   AF-A0A841D334-F1
#
_cell.length_a   1.000
_cell.length_b   1.000
_cell.length_c   1.000
_cell.angle_alpha   90.00
_cell.angle_beta   90.00
_cell.angle_gamma   90.00
#
_symmetry.space_group_name_H-M   'P 1'
#
loop_
_entity.id
_entity.type
_entity.pdbx_description
1 polymer ?
#
loop_
_entity_poly.entity_id
_entity_poly.type
_entity_poly.pdbx_seq_one_letter_code
_entity_poly.pdbx_strand_id
1 'polypeptide(L)'
;MSSAVDDESLLLVAARAGDEAAFAALWSTAQRQAFGVCYHLTENRADALDALQDTQLAAWKGLATFEGKAPFRAWVLAIARNAARAVVRRRAPMGTIFDEVGEESVVTEPFEDTVAELTDLRRALATVPDSHREALLLWAGGLTYEQVGATLQVPLNTVKVWIHRARQRLQAELGAA
;
A
#
# COMPACT_ATOMS: atom_id res chain seq x y z
N MET A 1 -7.54 16.54 16.59
CA MET A 1 -6.71 15.32 16.60
C MET A 1 -7.06 14.36 17.75
N SER A 2 -7.43 14.84 18.94
CA SER A 2 -7.83 13.96 20.08
C SER A 2 -8.99 13.02 19.75
N SER A 3 -10.14 13.54 19.27
CA SER A 3 -11.35 12.71 19.07
C SER A 3 -11.18 11.53 18.11
N ALA A 4 -10.43 11.69 17.02
CA ALA A 4 -10.23 10.62 16.03
C ALA A 4 -9.27 9.52 16.53
N VAL A 5 -8.30 9.87 17.38
CA VAL A 5 -7.41 8.89 18.03
C VAL A 5 -8.15 8.16 19.15
N ASP A 6 -9.01 8.88 19.86
CA ASP A 6 -9.88 8.32 20.90
C ASP A 6 -10.90 7.34 20.28
N ASP A 7 -11.50 7.69 19.14
CA ASP A 7 -12.39 6.81 18.37
C ASP A 7 -11.66 5.57 17.80
N GLU A 8 -10.46 5.72 17.22
CA GLU A 8 -9.66 4.58 16.74
C GLU A 8 -9.31 3.63 17.89
N SER A 9 -8.96 4.17 19.07
CA SER A 9 -8.62 3.37 20.25
C SER A 9 -9.82 2.58 20.78
N LEU A 10 -11.01 3.18 20.81
CA LEU A 10 -12.25 2.50 21.21
C LEU A 10 -12.60 1.37 20.25
N LEU A 11 -12.52 1.63 18.94
CA LEU A 11 -12.76 0.62 17.92
C LEU A 11 -11.75 -0.53 18.01
N LEU A 12 -10.47 -0.24 18.32
CA LEU A 12 -9.44 -1.26 18.50
C LEU A 12 -9.74 -2.17 19.70
N VAL A 13 -10.21 -1.61 20.81
CA VAL A 13 -10.60 -2.40 22.00
C VAL A 13 -11.77 -3.32 21.66
N ALA A 14 -12.83 -2.80 21.05
CA ALA A 14 -14.00 -3.58 20.68
C ALA A 14 -13.66 -4.67 19.65
N ALA A 15 -12.91 -4.32 18.60
CA ALA A 15 -12.52 -5.26 17.56
C ALA A 15 -11.64 -6.39 18.10
N ARG A 16 -10.74 -6.11 19.06
CA ARG A 16 -9.96 -7.16 19.75
C ARG A 16 -10.82 -8.10 20.60
N ALA A 17 -11.96 -7.63 21.10
CA ALA A 17 -12.93 -8.46 21.81
C ALA A 17 -13.79 -9.32 20.85
N GLY A 18 -13.57 -9.23 19.54
CA GLY A 18 -14.30 -9.98 18.51
C GLY A 18 -15.46 -9.20 17.88
N ASP A 19 -15.58 -7.89 18.13
CA ASP A 19 -16.59 -7.06 17.46
C ASP A 19 -16.24 -6.86 15.98
N GLU A 20 -16.94 -7.59 15.12
CA GLU A 20 -16.77 -7.52 13.67
C GLU A 20 -17.14 -6.15 13.09
N ALA A 21 -18.13 -5.45 13.67
CA ALA A 21 -18.54 -4.14 13.21
C ALA A 21 -17.47 -3.08 13.52
N ALA A 22 -16.85 -3.18 14.70
CA ALA A 22 -15.72 -2.32 15.07
C ALA A 22 -14.52 -2.53 14.15
N PHE A 23 -14.21 -3.78 13.79
CA PHE A 23 -13.17 -4.06 12.80
C PHE A 23 -13.53 -3.57 11.41
N ALA A 24 -14.77 -3.74 10.96
CA ALA A 24 -15.22 -3.24 9.67
C ALA A 24 -15.06 -1.71 9.59
N ALA A 25 -15.38 -0.99 10.67
CA ALA A 25 -15.16 0.44 10.78
C ALA A 25 -13.67 0.80 10.66
N LEU A 26 -12.79 0.13 11.41
CA LEU A 26 -11.33 0.32 11.30
C LEU A 26 -10.82 0.03 9.87
N TRP A 27 -11.22 -1.11 9.30
CA TRP A 27 -10.83 -1.54 7.97
C TRP A 27 -11.22 -0.52 6.90
N SER A 28 -12.42 0.04 6.98
CA SER A 28 -12.91 1.04 6.02
C SER A 28 -11.99 2.27 5.90
N THR A 29 -11.28 2.63 6.98
CA THR A 29 -10.35 3.78 6.98
C THR A 29 -9.07 3.53 6.18
N ALA A 30 -8.70 2.26 5.99
CA ALA A 30 -7.45 1.85 5.39
C ALA A 30 -7.62 1.12 4.04
N GLN A 31 -8.81 0.57 3.77
CA GLN A 31 -9.08 -0.31 2.63
C GLN A 31 -8.70 0.30 1.28
N ARG A 32 -9.01 1.58 1.05
CA ARG A 32 -8.73 2.26 -0.23
C ARG A 32 -7.23 2.37 -0.47
N GLN A 33 -6.47 2.78 0.54
CA GLN A 33 -5.03 2.94 0.46
C GLN A 33 -4.33 1.57 0.40
N ALA A 34 -4.84 0.57 1.13
CA ALA A 34 -4.36 -0.80 1.06
C ALA A 34 -4.53 -1.39 -0.34
N PHE A 35 -5.71 -1.19 -0.96
CA PHE A 35 -5.94 -1.57 -2.34
C PHE A 35 -4.97 -0.86 -3.29
N GLY A 36 -4.72 0.45 -3.09
CA GLY A 36 -3.74 1.19 -3.87
C GLY A 36 -2.34 0.60 -3.79
N VAL A 37 -1.87 0.22 -2.59
CA VAL A 37 -0.58 -0.46 -2.40
C VAL A 37 -0.56 -1.83 -3.09
N CYS A 38 -1.60 -2.64 -2.91
CA CYS A 38 -1.70 -3.95 -3.55
C CYS A 38 -1.67 -3.83 -5.07
N TYR A 39 -2.53 -2.98 -5.63
CA TYR A 39 -2.64 -2.75 -7.05
C TYR A 39 -1.34 -2.25 -7.67
N HIS A 40 -0.66 -1.33 -6.98
CA HIS A 40 0.61 -0.79 -7.48
C HIS A 40 1.69 -1.87 -7.57
N LEU A 41 1.72 -2.80 -6.62
CA LEU A 41 2.73 -3.86 -6.56
C LEU A 41 2.41 -5.04 -7.48
N THR A 42 1.14 -5.40 -7.63
CA THR A 42 0.73 -6.54 -8.46
C THR A 42 0.58 -6.18 -9.93
N GLU A 43 0.34 -4.90 -10.24
CA GLU A 43 0.05 -4.38 -11.58
C GLU A 43 -1.14 -5.09 -12.28
N ASN A 44 -1.95 -5.82 -11.50
CA ASN A 44 -3.09 -6.60 -11.95
C ASN A 44 -4.23 -6.47 -10.92
N ARG A 45 -5.45 -6.21 -11.40
CA ARG A 45 -6.62 -5.98 -10.53
C ARG A 45 -7.04 -7.22 -9.75
N ALA A 46 -7.04 -8.40 -10.37
CA ALA A 46 -7.43 -9.65 -9.70
C ALA A 46 -6.43 -9.98 -8.59
N ASP A 47 -5.13 -9.96 -8.91
CA ASP A 47 -4.06 -10.15 -7.94
C ASP A 47 -4.11 -9.14 -6.78
N ALA A 48 -4.49 -7.88 -7.08
CA ALA A 48 -4.64 -6.85 -6.08
C ALA A 48 -5.80 -7.12 -5.11
N LEU A 49 -6.92 -7.66 -5.62
CA LEU A 49 -8.08 -8.03 -4.82
C LEU A 49 -7.77 -9.24 -3.94
N ASP A 50 -7.05 -10.23 -4.47
CA ASP A 50 -6.58 -11.39 -3.71
C ASP A 50 -5.63 -10.95 -2.58
N ALA A 51 -4.64 -10.11 -2.90
CA ALA A 51 -3.74 -9.53 -1.91
C ALA A 51 -4.48 -8.70 -0.85
N LEU A 52 -5.51 -7.95 -1.24
CA LEU A 52 -6.33 -7.16 -0.32
C LEU A 52 -7.13 -8.06 0.64
N GLN A 53 -7.65 -9.18 0.14
CA GLN A 53 -8.35 -10.15 0.97
C GLN A 53 -7.40 -10.81 1.98
N ASP A 54 -6.22 -11.24 1.54
CA ASP A 54 -5.16 -11.74 2.41
C ASP A 54 -4.75 -10.70 3.47
N THR A 55 -4.72 -9.43 3.08
CA THR A 55 -4.44 -8.30 3.99
C THR A 55 -5.49 -8.16 5.06
N GLN A 56 -6.77 -8.19 4.69
CA GLN A 56 -7.88 -8.08 5.64
C GLN A 56 -7.85 -9.24 6.64
N LEU A 57 -7.63 -10.47 6.16
CA LEU A 57 -7.55 -11.66 7.00
C LEU A 57 -6.35 -11.60 7.96
N ALA A 58 -5.18 -11.19 7.45
CA ALA A 58 -3.98 -11.02 8.27
C ALA A 58 -4.14 -9.89 9.29
N ALA A 59 -4.81 -8.80 8.93
CA ALA A 59 -5.13 -7.71 9.85
C ALA A 59 -6.08 -8.17 10.96
N TRP A 60 -7.13 -8.93 10.64
CA TRP A 60 -8.03 -9.51 11.65
C TRP A 60 -7.27 -10.42 12.63
N LYS A 61 -6.48 -11.36 12.10
CA LYS A 61 -5.69 -12.31 12.91
C LYS A 61 -4.61 -11.63 13.75
N GLY A 62 -3.95 -10.61 13.19
CA GLY A 62 -2.86 -9.89 13.83
C GLY A 62 -3.32 -8.83 14.85
N LEU A 63 -4.61 -8.48 14.86
CA LEU A 63 -5.16 -7.38 15.64
C LEU A 63 -4.91 -7.52 17.15
N ALA A 64 -4.95 -8.76 17.65
CA ALA A 64 -4.67 -9.08 19.04
C ALA A 64 -3.24 -8.71 19.47
N THR A 65 -2.28 -8.79 18.53
CA THR A 65 -0.85 -8.51 18.76
C THR A 65 -0.43 -7.10 18.34
N PHE A 66 -1.31 -6.35 17.68
CA PHE A 66 -1.02 -4.99 17.27
C PHE A 66 -0.92 -4.09 18.49
N GLU A 67 0.21 -3.44 18.74
CA GLU A 67 0.44 -2.66 19.98
C GLU A 67 -0.04 -1.20 19.92
N GLY A 68 -0.59 -0.74 18.79
CA GLY A 68 -1.03 0.66 18.65
C GLY A 68 0.10 1.70 18.63
N LYS A 69 1.37 1.26 18.45
CA LYS A 69 2.55 2.15 18.30
C LYS A 69 2.53 2.97 17.01
N ALA A 70 1.65 2.64 16.08
CA ALA A 70 1.37 3.33 14.84
C ALA A 70 -0.14 3.45 14.68
N PRO A 71 -0.65 4.39 13.85
CA PRO A 71 -2.06 4.37 13.47
C PRO A 71 -2.43 3.03 12.82
N PHE A 72 -3.66 2.54 13.05
CA PHE A 72 -4.12 1.26 12.50
C PHE A 72 -3.91 1.16 10.99
N ARG A 73 -4.23 2.24 10.25
CA ARG A 73 -4.01 2.32 8.80
C ARG A 73 -2.56 2.01 8.40
N ALA A 74 -1.58 2.51 9.15
CA ALA A 74 -0.18 2.38 8.80
C ALA A 74 0.29 0.92 8.94
N TRP A 75 -0.20 0.26 9.99
CA TRP A 75 0.02 -1.18 10.17
C TRP A 75 -0.62 -2.01 9.06
N VAL A 76 -1.85 -1.70 8.65
CA VAL A 76 -2.54 -2.35 7.53
C VAL A 76 -1.76 -2.21 6.21
N LEU A 77 -1.19 -1.04 5.91
CA LEU A 77 -0.43 -0.85 4.67
C LEU A 77 0.86 -1.68 4.62
N ALA A 78 1.51 -1.91 5.77
CA ALA A 78 2.64 -2.81 5.84
C ALA A 78 2.24 -4.27 5.55
N ILE A 79 1.09 -4.71 6.06
CA ILE A 79 0.51 -6.02 5.74
C ILE A 79 0.19 -6.09 4.23
N ALA A 80 -0.45 -5.05 3.69
CA ALA A 80 -0.83 -4.96 2.27
C ALA A 80 0.35 -5.15 1.32
N ARG A 81 1.46 -4.48 1.61
CA ARG A 81 2.71 -4.65 0.86
C ARG A 81 3.20 -6.09 0.89
N ASN A 82 3.21 -6.72 2.06
CA ASN A 82 3.71 -8.09 2.21
C ASN A 82 2.81 -9.10 1.49
N ALA A 83 1.49 -8.94 1.58
CA ALA A 83 0.52 -9.74 0.84
C ALA A 83 0.69 -9.60 -0.67
N ALA A 84 0.81 -8.37 -1.17
CA ALA A 84 1.01 -8.11 -2.60
C ALA A 84 2.32 -8.73 -3.13
N ARG A 85 3.43 -8.59 -2.38
CA ARG A 85 4.70 -9.24 -2.73
C ARG A 85 4.61 -10.76 -2.70
N ALA A 86 3.79 -11.35 -1.83
CA ALA A 86 3.57 -12.79 -1.81
C ALA A 86 2.83 -13.25 -3.07
N VAL A 87 1.83 -12.49 -3.54
CA VAL A 87 1.13 -12.76 -4.80
C VAL A 87 2.09 -12.66 -6.00
N VAL A 88 2.87 -11.57 -6.09
CA VAL A 88 3.87 -11.40 -7.17
C VAL A 88 4.88 -12.55 -7.19
N ARG A 89 5.38 -12.98 -6.02
CA ARG A 89 6.32 -14.11 -5.92
C ARG A 89 5.69 -15.44 -6.34
N ARG A 90 4.39 -15.66 -6.10
CA ARG A 90 3.67 -16.87 -6.53
C ARG A 90 3.44 -16.89 -8.04
N ARG A 91 3.23 -15.72 -8.66
CA ARG A 91 3.08 -15.56 -10.11
C ARG A 91 4.41 -15.74 -10.86
N ALA A 92 5.53 -15.33 -10.27
CA ALA A 92 6.83 -15.52 -10.88
C ALA A 92 7.04 -17.03 -11.14
N PRO A 93 7.26 -17.46 -12.41
CA PRO A 93 7.54 -18.86 -12.70
C PRO A 93 8.70 -19.31 -11.83
N MET A 94 8.54 -20.48 -11.21
CA MET A 94 9.41 -20.99 -10.16
C MET A 94 10.79 -21.33 -10.76
N GLY A 95 11.62 -20.30 -10.93
CA GLY A 95 12.94 -20.36 -11.54
C GLY A 95 13.15 -19.35 -12.65
N THR A 96 13.50 -18.11 -12.30
CA THR A 96 14.65 -17.38 -12.86
C THR A 96 14.92 -16.10 -12.07
N ILE A 97 16.20 -15.84 -11.86
CA ILE A 97 16.79 -14.64 -11.28
C ILE A 97 16.80 -13.57 -12.38
N PHE A 98 16.16 -12.42 -12.12
CA PHE A 98 16.20 -11.15 -12.86
C PHE A 98 15.93 -11.14 -14.38
N ASP A 99 15.19 -10.09 -14.78
CA ASP A 99 14.75 -9.70 -16.13
C ASP A 99 13.88 -10.71 -16.89
N GLU A 100 12.65 -10.31 -17.22
CA GLU A 100 12.31 -9.86 -18.58
C GLU A 100 10.81 -9.49 -18.66
N VAL A 101 10.52 -8.64 -19.63
CA VAL A 101 9.30 -7.88 -19.94
C VAL A 101 8.12 -8.78 -20.32
N GLY A 102 6.89 -8.38 -19.99
CA GLY A 102 5.67 -8.90 -20.61
C GLY A 102 4.42 -8.34 -19.92
N GLU A 103 3.67 -7.40 -20.49
CA GLU A 103 2.85 -7.37 -21.73
C GLU A 103 1.36 -7.28 -21.32
N GLU A 104 0.73 -6.24 -21.87
CA GLU A 104 -0.69 -5.87 -21.94
C GLU A 104 -1.66 -6.40 -20.86
N SER A 105 -2.04 -5.50 -19.93
CA SER A 105 -3.31 -5.62 -19.20
C SER A 105 -4.41 -4.86 -19.92
N VAL A 106 -5.38 -5.62 -20.43
CA VAL A 106 -6.64 -5.15 -20.99
C VAL A 106 -7.37 -4.29 -19.97
N VAL A 107 -7.58 -3.01 -20.31
CA VAL A 107 -8.45 -2.09 -19.58
C VAL A 107 -9.89 -2.40 -19.98
N THR A 108 -10.76 -2.65 -19.00
CA THR A 108 -12.21 -2.69 -19.22
C THR A 108 -12.88 -1.59 -18.37
N GLU A 109 -13.61 -0.73 -19.11
CA GLU A 109 -14.22 0.61 -18.95
C GLU A 109 -15.16 0.93 -17.74
N PRO A 110 -15.75 2.16 -17.60
CA PRO A 110 -15.22 3.52 -17.79
C PRO A 110 -15.53 4.49 -16.61
N PHE A 111 -14.64 5.46 -16.36
CA PHE A 111 -14.94 6.74 -15.67
C PHE A 111 -13.95 7.78 -16.22
N GLU A 112 -14.31 8.44 -17.32
CA GLU A 112 -13.36 9.01 -18.29
C GLU A 112 -12.41 10.07 -17.72
N ASP A 113 -12.88 10.96 -16.84
CA ASP A 113 -12.02 12.02 -16.27
C ASP A 113 -11.05 11.49 -15.21
N THR A 114 -11.44 10.46 -14.45
CA THR A 114 -10.58 9.85 -13.42
C THR A 114 -9.59 8.86 -14.03
N VAL A 115 -9.93 8.23 -15.16
CA VAL A 115 -9.05 7.27 -15.84
C VAL A 115 -7.86 7.97 -16.47
N ALA A 116 -8.03 9.16 -17.07
CA ALA A 116 -6.90 9.92 -17.61
C ALA A 116 -5.90 10.29 -16.50
N GLU A 117 -6.37 10.90 -15.41
CA GLU A 117 -5.54 11.26 -14.26
C GLU A 117 -4.87 10.04 -13.60
N LEU A 118 -5.60 8.92 -13.46
CA LEU A 118 -5.06 7.68 -12.90
C LEU A 118 -4.06 6.99 -13.85
N THR A 119 -4.23 7.15 -15.16
CA THR A 119 -3.32 6.61 -16.17
C THR A 119 -2.03 7.41 -16.22
N ASP A 120 -2.12 8.74 -16.14
CA ASP A 120 -0.95 9.61 -16.10
C ASP A 120 -0.19 9.45 -14.77
N LEU A 121 -0.90 9.30 -13.65
CA LEU A 121 -0.28 8.96 -12.37
C LEU A 121 0.42 7.59 -12.41
N ARG A 122 -0.20 6.58 -13.04
CA ARG A 122 0.44 5.26 -13.21
C ARG A 122 1.69 5.34 -14.06
N ARG A 123 1.62 6.04 -15.20
CA ARG A 123 2.77 6.24 -16.09
C ARG A 123 3.90 6.97 -15.36
N ALA A 124 3.57 8.04 -14.64
CA ALA A 124 4.54 8.78 -13.84
C ALA A 124 5.13 7.92 -12.71
N LEU A 125 4.33 7.09 -12.04
CA LEU A 125 4.84 6.16 -11.02
C LEU A 125 5.73 5.08 -11.63
N ALA A 126 5.45 4.61 -12.85
CA ALA A 126 6.26 3.61 -13.55
C ALA A 126 7.71 4.09 -13.80
N THR A 127 7.95 5.40 -13.94
CA THR A 127 9.31 5.95 -14.09
C THR A 127 10.10 5.97 -12.77
N VAL A 128 9.42 5.79 -11.64
CA VAL A 128 10.04 5.77 -10.31
C VAL A 128 10.55 4.35 -10.01
N PRO A 129 11.84 4.18 -9.65
CA PRO A 129 12.37 2.88 -9.24
C PRO A 129 11.55 2.26 -8.09
N ASP A 130 11.33 0.95 -8.12
CA ASP A 130 10.42 0.24 -7.22
C ASP A 130 10.66 0.55 -5.74
N SER A 131 11.92 0.54 -5.30
CA SER A 131 12.28 0.87 -3.90
C SER A 131 11.85 2.28 -3.49
N HIS A 132 11.97 3.26 -4.39
CA HIS A 132 11.55 4.65 -4.14
C HIS A 132 10.02 4.77 -4.13
N ARG A 133 9.39 4.03 -5.04
CA ARG A 133 7.94 4.00 -5.22
C ARG A 133 7.24 3.38 -4.02
N GLU A 134 7.73 2.24 -3.54
CA GLU A 134 7.26 1.59 -2.32
C GLU A 134 7.39 2.51 -1.11
N ALA A 135 8.55 3.17 -0.94
CA ALA A 135 8.75 4.11 0.16
C ALA A 135 7.77 5.29 0.11
N LEU A 136 7.52 5.81 -1.10
CA LEU A 136 6.56 6.89 -1.32
C LEU A 136 5.13 6.46 -0.99
N LEU A 137 4.69 5.29 -1.46
CA LEU A 137 3.33 4.78 -1.26
C LEU A 137 3.05 4.51 0.22
N LEU A 138 4.00 3.90 0.93
CA LEU A 138 3.90 3.67 2.37
C LEU A 138 3.83 5.00 3.14
N TRP A 139 4.70 5.95 2.81
CA TRP A 139 4.68 7.27 3.45
C TRP A 139 3.41 8.07 3.16
N ALA A 140 2.98 8.12 1.90
CA ALA A 140 1.74 8.78 1.49
C ALA A 140 0.50 8.14 2.14
N GLY A 141 0.54 6.84 2.38
CA GLY A 141 -0.48 6.10 3.11
C GLY A 141 -0.50 6.38 4.62
N GLY A 142 0.51 7.07 5.16
CA GLY A 142 0.53 7.57 6.53
C GLY A 142 1.65 7.08 7.43
N LEU A 143 2.57 6.26 6.93
CA LEU A 143 3.70 5.81 7.74
C LEU A 143 4.68 6.96 7.97
N THR A 144 5.25 7.02 9.19
CA THR A 144 6.39 7.90 9.45
C THR A 144 7.62 7.40 8.69
N TYR A 145 8.60 8.28 8.46
CA TYR A 145 9.87 7.89 7.82
C TYR A 145 10.55 6.71 8.56
N GLU A 146 10.45 6.67 9.89
CA GLU A 146 10.98 5.58 10.71
C GLU A 146 10.23 4.26 10.47
N GLN A 147 8.89 4.31 10.43
CA GLN A 147 8.05 3.15 10.15
C GLN A 147 8.27 2.61 8.73
N VAL A 148 8.45 3.49 7.74
CA VAL A 148 8.81 3.10 6.39
C VAL A 148 10.18 2.41 6.39
N GLY A 149 11.17 2.96 7.10
CA GLY A 149 12.51 2.35 7.21
C GLY A 149 12.47 0.97 7.84
N ALA A 150 11.70 0.79 8.91
CA ALA A 150 11.47 -0.51 9.53
C ALA A 150 10.74 -1.48 8.59
N THR A 151 9.75 -1.02 7.82
CA THR A 151 9.00 -1.86 6.87
C THR A 151 9.86 -2.31 5.68
N LEU A 152 10.70 -1.41 5.18
CA LEU A 152 11.58 -1.65 4.03
C LEU A 152 12.95 -2.23 4.42
N GLN A 153 13.26 -2.32 5.72
CA GLN A 153 14.55 -2.73 6.26
C GLN A 153 15.72 -1.86 5.76
N VAL A 154 15.53 -0.53 5.74
CA VAL A 154 16.56 0.44 5.32
C VAL A 154 16.71 1.61 6.32
N PRO A 155 17.89 2.25 6.39
CA PRO A 155 18.10 3.39 7.29
C PRO A 155 17.18 4.58 7.01
N LEU A 156 16.84 5.36 8.05
CA LEU A 156 15.97 6.54 7.96
C LEU A 156 16.40 7.53 6.86
N ASN A 157 17.70 7.77 6.74
CA ASN A 157 18.24 8.70 5.74
C ASN A 157 18.02 8.19 4.31
N THR A 158 18.10 6.87 4.10
CA THR A 158 17.78 6.23 2.82
C THR A 158 16.32 6.44 2.46
N VAL A 159 15.40 6.26 3.41
CA VAL A 159 13.96 6.51 3.21
C VAL A 159 13.70 7.96 2.79
N LYS A 160 14.30 8.92 3.48
CA LYS A 160 14.14 10.36 3.16
C LYS A 160 14.61 10.66 1.73
N VAL A 161 15.76 10.12 1.34
CA VAL A 161 16.28 10.25 -0.03
C VAL A 161 15.35 9.59 -1.03
N TRP A 162 14.89 8.38 -0.77
CA TRP A 162 14.00 7.62 -1.64
C TRP A 162 12.68 8.35 -1.91
N ILE A 163 12.01 8.82 -0.85
CA ILE A 163 10.76 9.58 -0.96
C ILE A 163 10.99 10.91 -1.68
N HIS A 164 12.08 11.62 -1.37
CA HIS A 164 12.41 12.88 -2.05
C HIS A 164 12.63 12.67 -3.55
N ARG A 165 13.42 11.65 -3.94
CA ARG A 165 13.69 11.31 -5.34
C ARG A 165 12.44 10.82 -6.06
N ALA A 166 11.56 10.07 -5.39
CA ALA A 166 10.28 9.67 -5.95
C ALA A 166 9.40 10.89 -6.27
N ARG A 167 9.28 11.83 -5.33
CA ARG A 167 8.49 13.07 -5.53
C ARG A 167 9.05 13.94 -6.65
N GLN A 168 10.38 14.10 -6.73
CA GLN A 168 11.00 14.86 -7.81
C GLN A 168 10.70 14.27 -9.19
N ARG A 169 10.77 12.94 -9.33
CA ARG A 169 10.44 12.25 -10.59
C ARG A 169 8.97 12.42 -10.95
N LEU A 170 8.06 12.21 -10.00
CA LEU A 170 6.63 12.42 -10.23
C LEU A 170 6.31 13.86 -10.65
N GLN A 171 6.94 14.85 -9.99
CA GLN A 171 6.73 16.25 -10.33
C GLN A 171 7.27 16.60 -11.73
N ALA A 172 8.38 15.99 -12.15
CA ALA A 172 8.91 16.18 -13.50
C ALA A 172 7.98 15.59 -14.56
N GLU A 173 7.43 14.39 -14.33
CA GLU A 173 6.53 13.73 -15.28
C GLU A 173 5.14 14.40 -15.33
N LEU A 174 4.56 14.74 -14.18
CA LEU A 174 3.23 15.35 -14.09
C LEU A 174 3.24 16.86 -14.39
N GLY A 175 4.38 17.52 -14.25
CA GLY A 175 4.57 18.94 -14.58
C GLY A 175 5.08 19.20 -15.99
N ALA A 176 5.47 18.16 -16.72
CA ALA A 176 5.84 18.21 -18.14
C ALA A 176 4.66 17.87 -19.08
N ALA A 177 3.50 17.53 -18.52
CA ALA A 177 2.25 17.26 -19.23
C ALA A 177 1.36 18.53 -19.31
#